data_AF-A0A519LAD7-F1
#
_entry.id   AF-A0A519LAD7-F1
#
_cell.length_a   1.000
_cell.length_b   1.000
_cell.length_c   1.000
_cell.angle_alpha   90.00
_cell.angle_beta   90.00
_cell.angle_gamma   90.00
#
_symmetry.space_group_name_H-M   'P 1'
#
loop_
_entity.id
_entity.type
_entity.pdbx_description
1 polymer ?
#
loop_
_entity_poly.entity_id
_entity_poly.type
_entity_poly.pdbx_seq_one_letter_code
_entity_poly.pdbx_strand_id
1 'polypeptide(L)'
;MFKKALIPALVLAAASVAVPAAAQSYGHNNGPRYEQNHRGWQPIAQRKYQLDQRIDVGARNGQLSRREATRLRTELNALVRLEYSYQRGGLSLRERQELDRRYDRLSQQVRAERRDRDNRRH
;
A
#
# COMPACT_ATOMS: atom_id res chain seq x y z
N MET A 1 22.66 -40.43 -35.69
CA MET A 1 22.98 -39.32 -36.62
C MET A 1 21.83 -39.17 -37.60
N PHE A 2 21.65 -37.96 -38.18
CA PHE A 2 20.55 -37.48 -39.05
C PHE A 2 19.33 -36.93 -38.29
N LYS A 3 19.25 -35.63 -37.97
CA LYS A 3 19.10 -34.37 -38.75
C LYS A 3 17.62 -34.01 -39.03
N LYS A 4 17.34 -32.73 -38.76
CA LYS A 4 16.06 -32.07 -38.48
C LYS A 4 15.26 -31.64 -39.73
N ALA A 5 14.05 -31.16 -39.45
CA ALA A 5 13.16 -30.24 -40.19
C ALA A 5 12.11 -30.92 -41.09
N LEU A 6 10.86 -30.46 -41.23
CA LEU A 6 10.09 -29.33 -40.70
C LEU A 6 8.59 -29.64 -40.97
N ILE A 7 7.69 -29.21 -40.09
CA ILE A 7 6.22 -29.27 -40.22
C ILE A 7 5.75 -28.04 -41.03
N PRO A 8 4.69 -28.09 -41.86
CA PRO A 8 3.38 -27.64 -41.36
C PRO A 8 2.18 -28.34 -42.03
N ALA A 9 1.17 -28.71 -41.24
CA ALA A 9 -0.20 -28.88 -41.77
C ALA A 9 -1.21 -28.48 -40.69
N LEU A 10 -1.88 -27.38 -40.98
CA LEU A 10 -2.91 -26.70 -40.23
C LEU A 10 -4.24 -27.46 -40.45
N VAL A 11 -4.90 -27.93 -39.40
CA VAL A 11 -6.31 -28.37 -39.47
C VAL A 11 -7.08 -27.92 -38.22
N LEU A 12 -8.32 -27.55 -38.50
CA LEU A 12 -9.24 -26.65 -37.83
C LEU A 12 -10.23 -27.39 -36.91
N ALA A 13 -10.46 -26.82 -35.73
CA ALA A 13 -11.68 -26.82 -34.88
C ALA A 13 -12.33 -28.13 -34.36
N ALA A 14 -12.51 -28.20 -33.04
CA ALA A 14 -13.67 -28.82 -32.38
C ALA A 14 -13.96 -28.14 -31.02
N ALA A 15 -15.22 -28.14 -30.63
CA ALA A 15 -15.90 -27.15 -29.78
C ALA A 15 -15.67 -27.26 -28.24
N SER A 16 -15.53 -26.07 -27.63
CA SER A 16 -16.07 -25.58 -26.34
C SER A 16 -16.23 -26.50 -25.11
N VAL A 17 -15.51 -26.15 -24.02
CA VAL A 17 -16.10 -25.76 -22.71
C VAL A 17 -15.15 -24.81 -21.99
N ALA A 18 -15.27 -23.50 -22.25
CA ALA A 18 -14.70 -22.51 -21.34
C ALA A 18 -15.69 -22.35 -20.19
N VAL A 19 -15.49 -23.09 -19.10
CA VAL A 19 -16.19 -22.80 -17.84
C VAL A 19 -15.69 -21.44 -17.37
N PRO A 20 -16.54 -20.40 -17.25
CA PRO A 20 -16.12 -19.17 -16.62
C PRO A 20 -15.87 -19.49 -15.16
N ALA A 21 -14.61 -19.42 -14.73
CA ALA A 21 -14.28 -19.33 -13.32
C ALA A 21 -14.73 -17.95 -12.82
N ALA A 22 -16.04 -17.80 -12.61
CA ALA A 22 -16.65 -16.63 -11.99
C ALA A 22 -16.40 -16.68 -10.47
N ALA A 23 -15.15 -16.51 -10.08
CA ALA A 23 -14.75 -16.21 -8.71
C ALA A 23 -14.40 -14.72 -8.61
N GLN A 24 -15.38 -13.86 -8.91
CA GLN A 24 -15.28 -12.42 -8.66
C GLN A 24 -16.64 -11.89 -8.19
N SER A 25 -16.99 -12.24 -6.95
CA SER A 25 -18.06 -11.58 -6.22
C SER A 25 -17.55 -11.23 -4.82
N TYR A 26 -16.67 -10.24 -4.77
CA TYR A 26 -16.63 -9.32 -3.65
C TYR A 26 -17.39 -8.08 -4.11
N GLY A 27 -18.71 -8.13 -3.92
CA GLY A 27 -19.55 -6.97 -4.07
C GLY A 27 -19.10 -5.88 -3.10
N HIS A 28 -18.72 -4.72 -3.62
CA HIS A 28 -18.85 -3.50 -2.87
C HIS A 28 -19.61 -2.48 -3.73
N ASN A 29 -20.90 -2.41 -3.44
CA ASN A 29 -21.86 -1.49 -3.99
C ASN A 29 -21.50 -0.03 -3.65
N ASN A 30 -21.56 0.82 -4.68
CA ASN A 30 -21.98 2.23 -4.69
C ASN A 30 -21.85 3.06 -3.41
N GLY A 31 -20.90 3.99 -3.43
CA GLY A 31 -20.99 5.31 -2.79
C GLY A 31 -20.65 6.38 -3.83
N PRO A 32 -21.19 7.61 -3.73
CA PRO A 32 -21.02 8.65 -4.73
C PRO A 32 -19.53 8.91 -4.97
N ARG A 33 -19.09 8.63 -6.19
CA ARG A 33 -17.73 8.86 -6.66
C ARG A 33 -17.46 10.38 -6.64
N TYR A 34 -16.71 10.84 -5.65
CA TYR A 34 -15.88 12.03 -5.81
C TYR A 34 -14.72 11.65 -6.76
N GLU A 35 -15.06 11.45 -8.02
CA GLU A 35 -14.08 11.25 -9.09
C GLU A 35 -13.44 12.61 -9.39
N GLN A 36 -12.55 13.06 -8.52
CA GLN A 36 -11.71 14.22 -8.79
C GLN A 36 -10.25 13.79 -8.69
N ASN A 37 -9.78 13.26 -9.81
CA ASN A 37 -8.47 13.55 -10.40
C ASN A 37 -7.42 14.12 -9.42
N HIS A 38 -6.82 13.25 -8.60
CA HIS A 38 -5.54 13.52 -7.95
C HIS A 38 -4.53 12.48 -8.44
N ARG A 39 -4.07 12.60 -9.69
CA ARG A 39 -3.12 11.65 -10.35
C ARG A 39 -1.76 11.46 -9.63
N GLY A 40 -1.56 12.07 -8.45
CA GLY A 40 -0.39 11.86 -7.59
C GLY A 40 -0.68 11.76 -6.08
N TRP A 41 -1.93 11.91 -5.62
CA TRP A 41 -2.24 11.80 -4.18
C TRP A 41 -2.63 10.36 -3.88
N GLN A 42 -1.69 9.57 -3.34
CA GLN A 42 -2.04 8.25 -2.85
C GLN A 42 -3.01 8.37 -1.68
N PRO A 43 -4.07 7.53 -1.63
CA PRO A 43 -5.03 7.53 -0.54
C PRO A 43 -4.32 7.45 0.82
N ILE A 44 -4.52 8.44 1.68
CA ILE A 44 -3.86 8.51 2.98
C ILE A 44 -4.15 7.25 3.82
N ALA A 45 -5.37 6.70 3.72
CA ALA A 45 -5.75 5.44 4.36
C ALA A 45 -4.77 4.29 4.04
N GLN A 46 -4.33 4.19 2.78
CA GLN A 46 -3.37 3.17 2.36
C GLN A 46 -2.00 3.38 3.03
N ARG A 47 -1.54 4.64 3.11
CA ARG A 47 -0.26 4.99 3.73
C ARG A 47 -0.28 4.72 5.24
N LYS A 48 -1.38 5.06 5.90
CA LYS A 48 -1.63 4.76 7.32
C LYS A 48 -1.47 3.26 7.57
N TYR A 49 -2.16 2.44 6.79
CA TYR A 49 -2.10 0.98 6.92
C TYR A 49 -0.66 0.46 6.72
N GLN A 50 0.02 0.91 5.67
CA GLN A 50 1.40 0.52 5.40
C GLN A 50 2.37 0.91 6.52
N LEU A 51 2.22 2.09 7.10
CA LEU A 51 3.05 2.55 8.22
C LEU A 51 2.80 1.73 9.48
N ASP A 52 1.53 1.51 9.83
CA ASP A 52 1.16 0.71 10.99
C ASP A 52 1.73 -0.72 10.88
N GLN A 53 1.55 -1.36 9.72
CA GLN A 53 2.11 -2.68 9.43
C GLN A 53 3.64 -2.71 9.56
N ARG A 54 4.35 -1.71 9.01
CA ARG A 54 5.82 -1.64 9.10
C ARG A 54 6.31 -1.45 10.54
N ILE A 55 5.61 -0.66 11.34
CA ILE A 55 5.92 -0.49 12.76
C ILE A 55 5.69 -1.79 13.51
N ASP A 56 4.57 -2.46 13.26
CA ASP A 56 4.22 -3.71 13.93
C ASP A 56 5.21 -4.85 13.60
N VAL A 57 5.50 -5.07 12.31
CA VAL A 57 6.50 -6.04 11.87
C VAL A 57 7.89 -5.69 12.40
N GLY A 58 8.27 -4.41 12.37
CA GLY A 58 9.54 -3.95 12.92
C GLY A 58 9.67 -4.24 14.41
N ALA A 59 8.60 -4.03 15.18
CA ALA A 59 8.56 -4.35 16.60
C ALA A 59 8.63 -5.87 16.86
N ARG A 60 7.90 -6.68 16.10
CA ARG A 60 7.87 -8.16 16.23
C ARG A 60 9.23 -8.79 15.93
N ASN A 61 9.87 -8.37 14.85
CA ASN A 61 11.18 -8.90 14.45
C ASN A 61 12.34 -8.22 15.20
N GLY A 62 12.03 -7.25 16.07
CA GLY A 62 12.99 -6.51 16.88
C GLY A 62 13.88 -5.54 16.09
N GLN A 63 13.50 -5.20 14.86
CA GLN A 63 14.09 -4.09 14.08
C GLN A 63 13.72 -2.73 14.68
N LEU A 64 12.69 -2.68 15.52
CA LEU A 64 12.34 -1.52 16.32
C LEU A 64 12.33 -1.93 17.79
N SER A 65 12.91 -1.10 18.65
CA SER A 65 12.71 -1.25 20.08
C SER A 65 11.25 -0.98 20.45
N ARG A 66 10.78 -1.54 21.58
CA ARG A 66 9.41 -1.29 22.07
C ARG A 66 9.13 0.22 22.25
N ARG A 67 10.16 0.98 22.65
CA ARG A 67 10.06 2.44 22.85
C ARG A 67 9.93 3.16 21.51
N GLU A 68 10.76 2.83 20.53
CA GLU A 68 10.67 3.38 19.16
C GLU A 68 9.31 3.08 18.53
N ALA A 69 8.85 1.83 18.58
CA ALA A 69 7.57 1.43 18.02
C ALA A 69 6.39 2.18 18.67
N THR A 70 6.42 2.36 19.99
CA THR A 70 5.38 3.12 20.72
C THR A 70 5.39 4.60 20.31
N ARG A 71 6.57 5.21 20.19
CA ARG A 71 6.72 6.58 19.72
C ARG A 71 6.19 6.76 18.29
N LEU A 72 6.60 5.90 17.37
CA LEU A 72 6.17 5.94 15.97
C LEU A 72 4.65 5.75 15.82
N ARG A 73 4.05 4.85 16.62
CA ARG A 73 2.58 4.69 16.70
C ARG A 73 1.89 5.95 17.21
N THR A 74 2.47 6.61 18.22
CA THR A 74 1.92 7.87 18.75
C THR A 74 1.95 8.97 17.70
N GLU A 75 3.05 9.11 16.97
CA GLU A 75 3.19 10.07 15.87
C GLU A 75 2.19 9.75 14.74
N LEU A 76 2.02 8.49 14.36
CA LEU A 76 1.02 8.06 13.37
C LEU A 76 -0.40 8.43 13.82
N ASN A 77 -0.76 8.14 15.07
CA ASN A 77 -2.08 8.47 15.61
C ASN A 77 -2.33 9.98 15.65
N ALA A 78 -1.31 10.80 15.94
CA ALA A 78 -1.41 12.25 15.88
C ALA A 78 -1.71 12.74 14.45
N LEU A 79 -1.06 12.16 13.44
CA LEU A 79 -1.35 12.49 12.02
C LEU A 79 -2.75 12.08 11.60
N VAL A 80 -3.24 10.93 12.04
CA VAL A 80 -4.61 10.47 11.76
C VAL A 80 -5.65 11.41 12.37
N ARG A 81 -5.41 11.90 13.59
CA ARG A 81 -6.30 12.90 14.22
C ARG A 81 -6.29 14.22 13.46
N LEU A 82 -5.12 14.66 13.00
CA LEU A 82 -4.97 15.87 12.18
C LEU A 82 -5.73 15.75 10.86
N GLU A 83 -5.57 14.61 10.17
CA GLU A 83 -6.31 14.30 8.93
C GLU A 83 -7.82 14.38 9.17
N TYR A 84 -8.32 13.74 10.23
CA TYR A 84 -9.74 13.77 10.55
C TYR A 84 -10.24 15.20 10.85
N SER A 85 -9.42 16.04 11.48
CA SER A 85 -9.73 17.45 11.68
C SER A 85 -9.86 18.21 10.35
N TYR A 86 -8.94 18.00 9.41
CA TYR A 86 -9.00 18.63 8.08
C TYR A 86 -10.17 18.10 7.24
N GLN A 87 -10.53 16.82 7.38
CA GLN A 87 -11.68 16.23 6.70
C GLN A 87 -13.01 16.88 7.09
N ARG A 88 -13.16 17.35 8.34
CA ARG A 88 -14.39 18.01 8.80
C ARG A 88 -14.69 19.33 8.09
N GLY A 89 -13.65 20.08 7.70
CA GLY A 89 -13.78 21.33 6.95
C GLY A 89 -13.72 21.15 5.42
N GLY A 90 -13.47 19.92 4.96
CA GLY A 90 -13.06 19.63 3.58
C GLY A 90 -11.58 19.93 3.37
N LEU A 91 -10.86 19.02 2.68
CA LEU A 91 -9.43 19.20 2.45
C LEU A 91 -9.14 20.27 1.39
N SER A 92 -8.41 21.31 1.78
CA SER A 92 -7.75 22.24 0.87
C SER A 92 -6.49 21.62 0.23
N LEU A 93 -6.00 22.24 -0.84
CA LEU A 93 -4.75 21.83 -1.49
C LEU A 93 -3.54 21.94 -0.55
N ARG A 94 -3.51 22.95 0.31
CA ARG A 94 -2.42 23.18 1.27
C ARG A 94 -2.41 22.10 2.36
N GLU A 95 -3.58 21.77 2.91
CA GLU A 95 -3.72 20.71 3.91
C GLU A 95 -3.37 19.34 3.33
N ARG A 96 -3.77 19.06 2.07
CA ARG A 96 -3.33 17.86 1.36
C ARG A 96 -1.81 17.75 1.29
N GLN A 97 -1.13 18.81 0.83
CA GLN A 97 0.33 18.83 0.73
C GLN A 97 1.02 18.77 2.10
N GLU A 98 0.40 19.32 3.14
CA GLU A 98 0.91 19.22 4.49
C GLU A 98 0.82 17.79 5.03
N LEU A 99 -0.34 17.15 4.90
CA LEU A 99 -0.51 15.75 5.29
C LEU A 99 0.47 14.86 4.53
N ASP A 100 0.58 15.05 3.21
CA ASP A 100 1.51 14.32 2.34
C ASP A 100 2.95 14.38 2.87
N ARG A 101 3.47 15.59 3.10
CA ARG A 101 4.82 15.80 3.66
C ARG A 101 5.00 15.18 5.04
N ARG A 102 3.99 15.26 5.90
CA ARG A 102 4.04 14.71 7.27
C ARG A 102 4.07 13.17 7.25
N TYR A 103 3.24 12.53 6.41
CA TYR A 103 3.26 11.08 6.22
C TYR A 103 4.58 10.59 5.62
N ASP A 104 5.13 11.32 4.65
CA ASP A 104 6.42 10.98 4.06
C ASP A 104 7.55 11.07 5.08
N ARG A 105 7.59 12.13 5.89
CA ARG A 105 8.56 12.27 6.98
C ARG A 105 8.48 11.09 7.95
N LEU A 106 7.28 10.71 8.39
CA LEU A 106 7.08 9.57 9.28
C LEU A 106 7.54 8.26 8.62
N SER A 107 7.26 8.07 7.32
CA SER A 107 7.72 6.89 6.56
C SER A 107 9.23 6.77 6.50
N GLN A 108 9.93 7.89 6.36
CA GLN A 108 11.40 7.92 6.38
C GLN A 108 11.94 7.66 7.79
N GLN A 109 11.31 8.20 8.83
CA GLN A 109 11.69 7.93 10.22
C GLN A 109 11.54 6.43 10.55
N VAL A 110 10.40 5.81 10.23
CA VAL A 110 10.20 4.36 10.39
C VAL A 110 11.28 3.55 9.65
N ARG A 111 11.69 4.00 8.46
CA ARG A 111 12.76 3.33 7.69
C ARG A 111 14.12 3.49 8.36
N ALA A 112 14.45 4.68 8.85
CA ALA A 112 15.72 4.98 9.50
C ALA A 112 15.88 4.20 10.81
N GLU A 113 14.87 4.25 11.68
CA GLU A 113 14.86 3.54 12.97
C GLU A 113 15.04 2.04 12.79
N ARG A 114 14.35 1.44 11.81
CA ARG A 114 14.50 0.01 11.47
C ARG A 114 15.93 -0.35 11.05
N ARG A 115 16.55 0.48 10.21
CA ARG A 115 17.90 0.24 9.70
C ARG A 115 18.97 0.43 10.78
N ASP A 116 18.82 1.43 11.64
CA ASP A 116 19.75 1.68 12.75
C ASP A 116 19.81 0.47 13.70
N ARG A 117 18.66 -0.10 14.04
CA ARG A 117 18.61 -1.28 14.91
C ARG A 117 19.18 -2.53 14.25
N ASP A 118 18.89 -2.75 12.96
CA ASP A 118 19.41 -3.90 12.20
C ASP A 118 20.94 -3.85 12.12
N ASN A 119 21.53 -2.67 11.87
CA ASN A 119 22.98 -2.50 11.81
C ASN A 119 23.70 -2.80 13.13
N ARG A 120 23.02 -2.69 14.28
CA ARG A 120 23.60 -3.02 15.61
C ARG A 120 23.56 -4.51 15.94
N ARG A 121 22.98 -5.35 15.08
CA ARG A 121 22.82 -6.79 15.30
C ARG A 121 23.83 -7.67 14.55
N HIS A 122 24.81 -7.06 13.88
CA HIS A 122 25.92 -7.74 13.22
C HIS A 122 27.19 -7.63 14.05
#